data_AF-A0A210VYS2-F1
#
_entry.id   AF-A0A210VYS2-F1
#
_cell.length_a   1.000
_cell.length_b   1.000
_cell.length_c   1.000
_cell.angle_alpha   90.00
_cell.angle_beta   90.00
_cell.angle_gamma   90.00
#
_symmetry.space_group_name_H-M   'P 1'
#
loop_
_entity.id
_entity.type
_entity.pdbx_description
1 polymer ?
#
loop_
_entity_poly.entity_id
_entity_poly.type
_entity_poly.pdbx_seq_one_letter_code
_entity_poly.pdbx_strand_id
1 'polypeptide(L)'
;MSDDGISAPARQACASPPPQPVFNAEDLASDALCHMEAALAVLEVHAQQCQYPDVHGARDLLRSYYDTAYGHMNNEPLPDMEAVVLPRMSSDLDRAVGILQRVNGDDRDDLMLHAVNHLLRAARRHLQRQA
;
A
#
# COMPACT_ATOMS: atom_id res chain seq x y z
N MET A 1 -1.36 -69.92 -6.19
CA MET A 1 -2.47 -69.10 -6.71
C MET A 1 -2.93 -68.27 -5.53
N SER A 2 -2.31 -67.10 -5.34
CA SER A 2 -2.85 -65.79 -5.78
C SER A 2 -3.94 -65.36 -4.77
N ASP A 3 -3.96 -64.17 -4.19
CA ASP A 3 -3.30 -62.90 -4.47
C ASP A 3 -3.53 -62.00 -3.25
N ASP A 4 -2.74 -60.94 -3.19
CA ASP A 4 -2.71 -59.83 -2.26
C ASP A 4 -4.04 -59.15 -1.90
N GLY A 5 -4.00 -58.31 -0.86
CA GLY A 5 -5.06 -57.32 -0.68
C GLY A 5 -5.04 -56.53 0.62
N ILE A 6 -3.94 -55.85 0.91
CA ILE A 6 -3.91 -54.72 1.85
C ILE A 6 -4.96 -53.70 1.40
N SER A 7 -5.90 -53.33 2.28
CA SER A 7 -6.71 -52.13 2.05
C SER A 7 -7.07 -51.48 3.38
N ALA A 8 -6.13 -50.69 3.90
CA ALA A 8 -6.41 -49.69 4.90
C ALA A 8 -7.21 -48.55 4.24
N PRO A 9 -8.32 -48.08 4.83
CA PRO A 9 -8.96 -46.87 4.36
C PRO A 9 -8.19 -45.65 4.90
N ALA A 10 -7.29 -45.10 4.09
CA ALA A 10 -6.84 -43.73 4.27
C ALA A 10 -8.04 -42.81 3.98
N ARG A 11 -8.81 -42.47 5.01
CA ARG A 11 -9.79 -41.37 4.94
C ARG A 11 -8.98 -40.08 4.81
N GLN A 12 -8.72 -39.70 3.57
CA GLN A 12 -8.25 -38.39 3.17
C GLN A 12 -9.28 -37.38 3.65
N ALA A 13 -9.06 -36.85 4.85
CA ALA A 13 -9.78 -35.69 5.34
C ALA A 13 -9.46 -34.56 4.35
N CYS A 14 -10.49 -34.09 3.66
CA CYS A 14 -10.46 -32.83 2.94
C CYS A 14 -10.00 -31.77 3.93
N ALA A 15 -8.71 -31.47 3.95
CA ALA A 15 -8.20 -30.29 4.61
C ALA A 15 -8.73 -29.12 3.78
N SER A 16 -9.86 -28.56 4.21
CA SER A 16 -10.29 -27.24 3.74
C SER A 16 -9.07 -26.31 3.83
N PRO A 17 -8.75 -25.54 2.77
CA PRO A 17 -7.68 -24.56 2.87
C PRO A 17 -7.95 -23.67 4.10
N PRO A 18 -6.91 -23.30 4.86
CA PRO A 18 -7.08 -22.40 6.00
C PRO A 18 -7.86 -21.17 5.52
N PRO A 19 -8.80 -20.63 6.33
CA PRO A 19 -9.50 -19.41 5.96
C PRO A 19 -8.44 -18.37 5.64
N GLN A 20 -8.35 -18.01 4.36
CA GLN A 20 -7.47 -16.95 3.92
C GLN A 20 -7.90 -15.71 4.72
N PRO A 21 -6.97 -14.96 5.32
CA PRO A 21 -7.34 -13.73 6.00
C PRO A 21 -8.07 -12.85 4.99
N VAL A 22 -9.37 -12.67 5.21
CA VAL A 22 -10.20 -11.80 4.39
C VAL A 22 -9.89 -10.40 4.88
N PHE A 23 -8.87 -9.76 4.29
CA PHE A 23 -8.61 -8.36 4.56
C PHE A 23 -9.79 -7.56 4.00
N ASN A 24 -10.53 -6.88 4.87
CA ASN A 24 -11.61 -6.03 4.44
C ASN A 24 -11.01 -4.76 3.79
N ALA A 25 -11.75 -4.10 2.89
CA ALA A 25 -11.25 -2.94 2.15
C ALA A 25 -10.84 -1.77 3.07
N GLU A 26 -11.50 -1.64 4.22
CA GLU A 26 -11.23 -0.62 5.24
C GLU A 26 -9.87 -0.83 5.92
N ASP A 27 -9.50 -2.07 6.23
CA ASP A 27 -8.21 -2.46 6.81
C ASP A 27 -7.08 -2.12 5.83
N LEU A 28 -7.26 -2.45 4.55
CA LEU A 28 -6.26 -2.17 3.51
C LEU A 28 -6.11 -0.66 3.25
N ALA A 29 -7.21 0.09 3.26
CA ALA A 29 -7.18 1.55 3.18
C ALA A 29 -6.49 2.16 4.40
N SER A 30 -6.78 1.64 5.60
CA SER A 30 -6.16 2.08 6.86
C SER A 30 -4.65 1.84 6.86
N ASP A 31 -4.20 0.65 6.48
CA ASP A 31 -2.78 0.31 6.37
C ASP A 31 -2.07 1.20 5.34
N ALA A 32 -2.72 1.46 4.20
CA ALA A 32 -2.18 2.35 3.18
C ALA A 32 -2.07 3.80 3.69
N LEU A 33 -3.07 4.31 4.42
CA LEU A 33 -3.00 5.63 5.03
C LEU A 33 -1.87 5.73 6.06
N CYS A 34 -1.69 4.72 6.90
CA CYS A 34 -0.61 4.68 7.88
C CYS A 34 0.76 4.79 7.19
N HIS A 35 0.97 4.06 6.09
CA HIS A 35 2.19 4.17 5.30
C HIS A 35 2.35 5.53 4.60
N MET A 36 1.26 6.15 4.14
CA MET A 36 1.29 7.50 3.57
C MET A 36 1.62 8.56 4.61
N GLU A 37 1.07 8.46 5.82
CA GLU A 37 1.37 9.36 6.95
C GLU A 37 2.84 9.26 7.35
N ALA A 38 3.38 8.04 7.46
CA ALA A 38 4.80 7.83 7.71
C ALA A 38 5.68 8.45 6.61
N ALA A 39 5.29 8.30 5.34
CA ALA A 39 6.01 8.89 4.22
C ALA A 39 5.98 10.42 4.25
N LEU A 40 4.85 11.02 4.67
CA LEU A 40 4.72 12.46 4.88
C LEU A 40 5.64 12.97 5.98
N ALA A 41 5.67 12.31 7.13
CA ALA A 41 6.54 12.70 8.23
C ALA A 41 8.02 12.71 7.81
N VAL A 42 8.46 11.71 7.04
CA VAL A 42 9.83 11.66 6.49
C VAL A 42 10.07 12.82 5.51
N LEU A 43 9.13 13.11 4.61
CA LEU A 43 9.23 14.24 3.68
C LEU A 43 9.23 15.60 4.39
N GLU A 44 8.46 15.76 5.47
CA GLU A 44 8.44 16.98 6.27
C GLU A 44 9.79 17.26 6.93
N VAL A 45 10.38 16.23 7.56
CA VAL A 45 11.74 16.33 8.13
C VAL A 45 12.76 16.62 7.03
N HIS A 46 12.65 15.94 5.90
CA HIS A 46 13.58 16.15 4.79
C HIS A 46 13.46 17.57 4.21
N ALA A 47 12.24 18.08 4.02
CA ALA A 47 11.97 19.42 3.53
C ALA A 47 12.45 20.53 4.48
N GLN A 48 12.53 20.27 5.78
CA GLN A 48 13.15 21.19 6.74
C GLN A 48 14.67 21.24 6.60
N GLN A 49 15.28 20.12 6.22
CA GLN A 49 16.74 19.98 6.12
C GLN A 49 17.28 20.37 4.74
N CYS A 50 16.45 20.38 3.71
CA CYS A 50 16.87 20.59 2.34
C CYS A 50 16.03 21.65 1.60
N GLN A 51 16.69 22.51 0.82
CA GLN A 51 16.04 23.60 0.08
C GLN A 51 15.61 23.20 -1.34
N TYR A 52 15.51 21.89 -1.62
CA TYR A 52 15.17 21.43 -2.96
C TYR A 52 13.67 21.61 -3.22
N PRO A 53 13.28 22.46 -4.18
CA PRO A 53 11.87 22.76 -4.43
C PRO A 53 11.07 21.51 -4.77
N ASP A 54 11.70 20.53 -5.40
CA ASP A 54 11.07 19.25 -5.77
C ASP A 54 10.66 18.42 -4.55
N VAL A 55 11.40 18.48 -3.44
CA VAL A 55 11.06 17.78 -2.19
C VAL A 55 9.85 18.44 -1.54
N HIS A 56 9.78 19.77 -1.53
CA HIS A 56 8.62 20.51 -1.04
C HIS A 56 7.39 20.22 -1.91
N GLY A 57 7.55 20.20 -3.23
CA GLY A 57 6.47 19.83 -4.16
C GLY A 57 5.97 18.39 -3.97
N ALA A 58 6.87 17.44 -3.77
CA ALA A 58 6.50 16.05 -3.49
C ALA A 58 5.75 15.91 -2.15
N ARG A 59 6.20 16.63 -1.10
CA ARG A 59 5.51 16.69 0.20
C ARG A 59 4.09 17.22 0.04
N ASP A 60 3.93 18.38 -0.60
CA ASP A 60 2.63 19.03 -0.74
C ASP A 60 1.65 18.20 -1.56
N LEU A 61 2.15 17.53 -2.61
CA LEU A 61 1.37 16.59 -3.40
C LEU A 61 0.91 15.38 -2.57
N LEU A 62 1.83 14.73 -1.86
CA LEU A 62 1.49 13.57 -1.02
C LEU A 62 0.50 13.96 0.08
N ARG A 63 0.62 15.18 0.63
CA ARG A 63 -0.29 15.69 1.67
C ARG A 63 -1.70 15.85 1.13
N SER A 64 -1.84 16.39 -0.07
CA SER A 64 -3.13 16.50 -0.74
C SER A 64 -3.79 15.13 -0.99
N TYR A 65 -3.01 14.12 -1.36
CA TYR A 65 -3.51 12.76 -1.52
C TYR A 65 -3.93 12.13 -0.20
N TYR A 66 -3.14 12.32 0.86
CA TYR A 66 -3.47 11.86 2.20
C TYR A 66 -4.76 12.49 2.71
N ASP A 67 -4.90 13.81 2.66
CA ASP A 67 -6.09 14.53 3.14
C ASP A 67 -7.34 14.09 2.39
N THR A 68 -7.22 13.87 1.07
CA THR A 68 -8.33 13.37 0.25
C THR A 68 -8.74 11.95 0.69
N ALA A 69 -7.77 11.04 0.83
CA ALA A 69 -8.04 9.65 1.21
C ALA A 69 -8.56 9.55 2.65
N TYR A 70 -7.98 10.29 3.59
CA TYR A 70 -8.44 10.40 4.98
C TYR A 70 -9.86 10.97 5.08
N GLY A 71 -10.19 11.95 4.23
CA GLY A 71 -11.54 12.50 4.14
C GLY A 71 -12.59 11.49 3.69
N HIS A 72 -12.27 10.65 2.69
CA HIS A 72 -13.15 9.56 2.22
C HIS A 72 -13.32 8.45 3.25
N MET A 73 -12.33 8.21 4.11
CA MET A 73 -12.42 7.22 5.18
C MET A 73 -13.27 7.67 6.37
N ASN A 74 -13.36 8.97 6.65
CA ASN A 74 -13.98 9.48 7.88
C ASN A 74 -15.36 10.14 7.71
N ASN A 75 -15.84 10.36 6.47
CA ASN A 75 -17.14 10.99 6.22
C ASN A 75 -18.10 10.05 5.45
N GLU A 76 -19.31 9.83 6.01
CA GLU A 76 -20.41 8.98 5.50
C GLU A 76 -20.96 9.33 4.10
N PRO A 77 -21.75 8.43 3.45
CA PRO A 77 -21.72 6.97 3.49
C PRO A 77 -20.75 6.45 2.43
N LEU A 78 -20.03 5.37 2.72
CA LEU A 78 -18.94 4.83 1.92
C LEU A 78 -19.25 4.87 0.41
N PRO A 79 -18.53 5.66 -0.42
CA PRO A 79 -18.36 5.25 -1.81
C PRO A 79 -17.80 3.84 -1.80
N ASP A 80 -18.25 2.98 -2.72
CA ASP A 80 -17.76 1.61 -2.85
C ASP A 80 -16.23 1.60 -2.74
N MET A 81 -15.75 1.15 -1.58
CA MET A 81 -14.37 1.39 -1.17
C MET A 81 -13.42 0.68 -2.13
N GLU A 82 -13.83 -0.51 -2.56
CA GLU A 82 -13.13 -1.35 -3.53
C GLU A 82 -13.22 -0.76 -4.95
N ALA A 83 -14.36 -0.20 -5.35
CA ALA A 83 -14.53 0.32 -6.71
C ALA A 83 -14.04 1.77 -6.92
N VAL A 84 -13.92 2.58 -5.85
CA VAL A 84 -13.67 4.02 -5.96
C VAL A 84 -12.46 4.46 -5.14
N VAL A 85 -12.40 4.12 -3.85
CA VAL A 85 -11.38 4.66 -2.93
C VAL A 85 -10.02 3.99 -3.15
N LEU A 86 -9.97 2.65 -3.10
CA LEU A 86 -8.71 1.90 -3.28
C LEU A 86 -8.08 2.14 -4.66
N PRO A 87 -8.82 2.13 -5.78
CA PRO A 87 -8.25 2.39 -7.10
C PRO A 87 -7.69 3.82 -7.22
N ARG A 88 -8.40 4.80 -6.65
CA ARG A 88 -7.94 6.19 -6.65
C ARG A 88 -6.68 6.37 -5.80
N MET A 89 -6.66 5.83 -4.59
CA MET A 89 -5.46 5.83 -3.73
C MET A 89 -4.27 5.14 -4.43
N SER A 90 -4.50 4.00 -5.10
CA SER A 90 -3.45 3.31 -5.85
C SER A 90 -2.89 4.19 -6.98
N SER A 91 -3.76 4.85 -7.75
CA SER A 91 -3.36 5.76 -8.83
C SER A 91 -2.57 6.96 -8.31
N ASP A 92 -3.01 7.56 -7.20
CA ASP A 92 -2.34 8.70 -6.57
C ASP A 92 -0.95 8.29 -6.05
N LEU A 93 -0.83 7.09 -5.46
CA LEU A 93 0.44 6.51 -5.03
C LEU A 93 1.38 6.23 -6.21
N ASP A 94 0.89 5.69 -7.33
CA ASP A 94 1.69 5.48 -8.53
C ASP A 94 2.26 6.80 -9.07
N ARG A 95 1.45 7.86 -9.05
CA ARG A 95 1.90 9.19 -9.44
C ARG A 95 2.96 9.75 -8.49
N ALA A 96 2.76 9.61 -7.18
CA ALA A 96 3.72 10.06 -6.17
C ALA A 96 5.06 9.32 -6.29
N VAL A 97 5.02 7.98 -6.42
CA VAL A 97 6.20 7.13 -6.63
C VAL A 97 6.95 7.52 -7.91
N GLY A 98 6.24 7.78 -9.01
CA GLY A 98 6.84 8.20 -10.26
C GLY A 98 7.53 9.58 -10.18
N ILE A 99 6.94 10.52 -9.44
CA ILE A 99 7.55 11.83 -9.19
C ILE A 99 8.82 11.68 -8.35
N LEU A 100 8.74 10.97 -7.23
CA LEU A 100 9.88 10.78 -6.33
C LEU A 100 11.05 10.05 -6.99
N GLN A 101 10.79 9.08 -7.86
CA GLN A 101 11.84 8.43 -8.64
C GLN A 101 12.57 9.40 -9.56
N ARG A 102 11.86 10.37 -10.17
CA ARG A 102 12.49 11.42 -10.98
C ARG A 102 13.31 12.37 -10.12
N VAL A 103 12.79 12.77 -8.96
CA VAL A 103 13.51 13.65 -8.01
C VAL A 103 14.77 12.97 -7.46
N ASN A 104 14.74 11.65 -7.28
CA ASN A 104 15.87 10.87 -6.78
C ASN A 104 16.88 10.46 -7.87
N GLY A 105 16.53 10.58 -9.16
CA GLY A 105 17.28 9.98 -10.28
C GLY A 105 18.53 10.75 -10.75
N ASP A 106 18.87 11.87 -10.11
CA ASP A 106 19.79 12.89 -10.64
C ASP A 106 21.03 13.06 -9.73
N ASP A 107 21.79 12.00 -9.43
CA ASP A 107 22.98 11.97 -8.53
C ASP A 107 22.72 11.98 -7.01
N ARG A 108 21.48 11.86 -6.56
CA ARG A 108 21.14 11.97 -5.13
C ARG A 108 20.73 10.61 -4.57
N ASP A 109 21.71 9.89 -4.02
CA ASP A 109 21.48 8.75 -3.12
C ASP A 109 20.90 9.24 -1.78
N ASP A 110 19.73 9.89 -1.85
CA ASP A 110 19.09 10.48 -0.70
C ASP A 110 18.29 9.41 0.06
N LEU A 111 18.83 8.98 1.20
CA LEU A 111 18.25 7.95 2.04
C LEU A 111 16.81 8.28 2.46
N MET A 112 16.48 9.58 2.62
CA MET A 112 15.14 10.01 3.00
C MET A 112 14.17 9.77 1.84
N LEU A 113 14.52 10.15 0.62
CA LEU A 113 13.70 9.88 -0.56
C LEU A 113 13.56 8.38 -0.84
N HIS A 114 14.60 7.60 -0.56
CA HIS A 114 14.51 6.14 -0.64
C HIS A 114 13.51 5.57 0.36
N ALA A 115 13.54 6.02 1.62
CA ALA A 115 12.60 5.60 2.66
C ALA A 115 11.14 5.95 2.28
N VAL A 116 10.92 7.17 1.78
CA VAL A 116 9.60 7.61 1.29
C VAL A 116 9.12 6.71 0.15
N ASN A 117 9.95 6.46 -0.86
CA ASN A 117 9.61 5.59 -1.98
C ASN A 117 9.27 4.15 -1.50
N HIS A 118 9.98 3.63 -0.50
CA HIS A 118 9.68 2.33 0.10
C HIS A 118 8.31 2.32 0.77
N LEU A 119 8.00 3.35 1.57
CA LEU A 119 6.71 3.48 2.27
C LEU A 119 5.55 3.58 1.30
N LEU A 120 5.66 4.38 0.23
CA LEU A 120 4.59 4.50 -0.78
C LEU A 120 4.38 3.20 -1.56
N ARG A 121 5.45 2.46 -1.86
CA ARG A 121 5.35 1.12 -2.45
C ARG A 121 4.72 0.11 -1.48
N ALA A 122 4.94 0.25 -0.17
CA ALA A 122 4.26 -0.55 0.83
C ALA A 122 2.75 -0.22 0.87
N ALA A 123 2.38 1.06 0.91
CA ALA A 123 0.99 1.50 0.83
C ALA A 123 0.28 0.90 -0.40
N ARG A 124 0.89 1.02 -1.57
CA ARG A 124 0.34 0.49 -2.83
C ARG A 124 0.13 -1.03 -2.79
N ARG A 125 1.08 -1.78 -2.21
CA ARG A 125 0.96 -3.24 -2.08
C ARG A 125 -0.23 -3.65 -1.21
N HIS A 126 -0.61 -2.86 -0.20
CA HIS A 126 -1.80 -3.15 0.59
C HIS A 126 -3.06 -2.98 -0.26
N LEU A 127 -3.16 -1.89 -1.02
CA LEU A 127 -4.31 -1.63 -1.90
C LEU A 127 -4.47 -2.66 -3.04
N GLN A 128 -3.37 -3.31 -3.46
CA GLN A 128 -3.38 -4.31 -4.55
C GLN A 128 -3.69 -5.74 -4.09
N ARG A 129 -3.79 -6.01 -2.78
CA ARG A 129 -4.06 -7.37 -2.25
C ARG A 129 -5.50 -7.86 -2.49
N GLN A 130 -6.38 -7.02 -3.06
CA GLN A 130 -7.77 -7.36 -3.38
C GLN A 130 -8.06 -7.50 -4.89
N ALA A 131 -7.09 -7.23 -5.77
CA ALA A 131 -7.27 -7.33 -7.22
C ALA A 131 -6.96 -8.74 -7.77
#